data_AF-A0A9P6YHG7-F1
#
_entry.id   AF-A0A9P6YHG7-F1
#
_cell.length_a   1.000
_cell.length_b   1.000
_cell.length_c   1.000
_cell.angle_alpha   90.00
_cell.angle_beta   90.00
_cell.angle_gamma   90.00
#
_symmetry.space_group_name_H-M   'P 1'
#
loop_
_entity.id
_entity.type
_entity.pdbx_description
1 polymer ?
#
loop_
_entity_poly.entity_id
_entity_poly.type
_entity_poly.pdbx_seq_one_letter_code
_entity_poly.pdbx_strand_id
1 'polypeptide(L)'
;MPMVKNLENLHRQLMEIARESNRVSYTKYTADDIEKLQDKLRIIDSQYTEGAFDAGHYEEEGLAQVSDELEKVHRTLHRLLARIE
;
A
#
# COMPACT_ATOMS: atom_id res chain seq x y z
N MET A 1 18.04 0.08 17.27
CA MET A 1 17.69 -0.46 15.94
C MET A 1 16.42 0.23 15.47
N PRO A 2 16.45 1.05 14.40
CA PRO A 2 15.28 1.82 13.95
C PRO A 2 14.51 1.24 12.75
N MET A 3 15.03 0.24 12.01
CA MET A 3 14.39 -0.24 10.77
C MET A 3 13.08 -1.01 10.98
N VAL A 4 13.00 -1.89 11.99
CA VAL A 4 11.78 -2.67 12.29
C VAL A 4 10.56 -1.77 12.52
N LYS A 5 10.78 -0.60 13.14
CA LYS A 5 9.70 0.39 13.36
C LYS A 5 9.20 1.02 12.06
N ASN A 6 10.04 1.07 11.03
CA ASN A 6 9.68 1.66 9.75
C ASN A 6 8.81 0.70 8.94
N LEU A 7 9.16 -0.60 8.90
CA LEU A 7 8.38 -1.62 8.20
C LEU A 7 7.00 -1.85 8.86
N GLU A 8 6.96 -1.88 10.20
CA GLU A 8 5.69 -2.01 10.93
C GLU A 8 4.75 -0.80 10.70
N ASN A 9 5.32 0.41 10.62
CA ASN A 9 4.57 1.62 10.32
C ASN A 9 4.07 1.63 8.86
N LEU A 10 4.90 1.16 7.93
CA LEU A 10 4.54 0.94 6.52
C LEU A 10 3.37 -0.04 6.38
N HIS A 11 3.48 -1.20 7.02
CA HIS A 11 2.43 -2.21 7.05
C HIS A 11 1.12 -1.66 7.65
N ARG A 12 1.20 -0.88 8.74
CA ARG A 12 0.02 -0.23 9.33
C ARG A 12 -0.66 0.73 8.37
N GLN A 13 0.11 1.61 7.71
CA GLN A 13 -0.43 2.54 6.72
C GLN A 13 -1.04 1.81 5.52
N LEU A 14 -0.41 0.73 5.07
CA LEU A 14 -0.93 -0.12 4.00
C LEU A 14 -2.28 -0.77 4.39
N MET A 15 -2.39 -1.27 5.62
CA MET A 15 -3.63 -1.82 6.15
C MET A 15 -4.73 -0.77 6.29
N GLU A 16 -4.39 0.48 6.61
CA GLU A 16 -5.34 1.60 6.58
C GLU A 16 -5.83 1.89 5.16
N ILE A 17 -4.95 1.96 4.16
CA ILE A 17 -5.35 2.12 2.76
C ILE A 17 -6.20 0.94 2.29
N ALA A 18 -5.86 -0.29 2.67
CA ALA A 18 -6.65 -1.47 2.32
C ALA A 18 -8.07 -1.42 2.91
N ARG A 19 -8.21 -0.92 4.15
CA ARG A 19 -9.51 -0.71 4.80
C ARG A 19 -10.28 0.43 4.14
N GLU A 20 -9.63 1.56 3.84
CA GLU A 20 -10.23 2.68 3.12
C GLU A 20 -10.72 2.23 1.74
N SER A 21 -9.88 1.52 0.98
CA SER A 21 -10.21 0.99 -0.35
C SER A 21 -11.43 0.06 -0.31
N ASN A 22 -11.47 -0.86 0.66
CA ASN A 22 -12.64 -1.72 0.85
C ASN A 22 -13.87 -0.90 1.21
N ARG A 23 -13.77 0.05 2.15
CA ARG A 23 -14.91 0.90 2.53
C ARG A 23 -15.45 1.71 1.36
N VAL A 24 -14.55 2.33 0.59
CA VAL A 24 -14.87 3.11 -0.61
C VAL A 24 -15.58 2.24 -1.65
N SER A 25 -15.20 0.97 -1.79
CA SER A 25 -15.87 0.02 -2.68
C SER A 25 -17.35 -0.25 -2.35
N TYR A 26 -17.78 -0.01 -1.11
CA TYR A 26 -19.16 -0.19 -0.64
C TYR A 26 -19.98 1.11 -0.62
N THR A 27 -19.36 2.26 -0.90
CA THR A 27 -20.03 3.57 -0.93
C THR A 27 -20.08 4.13 -2.35
N LYS A 28 -20.74 5.28 -2.59
CA LYS A 28 -20.49 6.03 -3.83
C LYS A 28 -19.08 6.62 -3.76
N TYR A 29 -18.27 6.38 -4.78
CA TYR A 29 -16.90 6.88 -4.90
C TYR A 29 -16.69 7.49 -6.28
N THR A 30 -15.77 8.45 -6.38
CA THR A 30 -15.37 9.08 -7.64
C THR A 30 -13.98 8.60 -8.08
N ALA A 31 -13.60 8.91 -9.31
CA ALA A 31 -12.23 8.69 -9.79
C ALA A 31 -11.21 9.41 -8.89
N ASP A 32 -11.47 10.69 -8.52
CA ASP A 32 -10.63 11.47 -7.61
C ASP A 32 -10.39 10.79 -6.25
N ASP A 33 -11.39 10.07 -5.71
CA ASP A 33 -11.25 9.36 -4.44
C ASP A 33 -10.28 8.17 -4.57
N ILE A 34 -10.33 7.49 -5.72
CA ILE A 34 -9.42 6.37 -6.02
C ILE A 34 -8.02 6.87 -6.36
N GLU A 35 -7.89 7.97 -7.11
CA GLU A 35 -6.60 8.60 -7.42
C GLU A 35 -5.87 9.04 -6.13
N LYS A 36 -6.57 9.64 -5.16
CA LYS A 36 -5.98 10.00 -3.87
C LYS A 36 -5.44 8.78 -3.12
N LEU A 37 -6.14 7.64 -3.20
CA LEU A 37 -5.67 6.40 -2.58
C LEU A 37 -4.46 5.82 -3.33
N GLN A 38 -4.42 5.95 -4.66
CA GLN A 38 -3.26 5.57 -5.47
C GLN A 38 -2.04 6.44 -5.18
N ASP A 39 -2.21 7.76 -5.00
CA ASP A 39 -1.14 8.67 -4.63
C ASP A 39 -0.57 8.34 -3.25
N LYS A 40 -1.43 8.07 -2.27
CA LYS A 40 -0.99 7.60 -0.94
C LYS A 40 -0.23 6.28 -1.04
N LEU A 41 -0.72 5.34 -1.84
CA LEU A 41 -0.06 4.05 -2.05
C LEU A 41 1.32 4.21 -2.70
N ARG A 42 1.47 5.15 -3.65
CA ARG A 42 2.76 5.45 -4.30
C ARG A 42 3.80 5.99 -3.32
N ILE A 43 3.38 6.77 -2.33
CA ILE A 43 4.28 7.24 -1.25
C ILE A 43 4.77 6.04 -0.42
N ILE A 44 3.88 5.13 -0.09
CA ILE A 44 4.18 3.89 0.65
C ILE A 44 5.13 2.99 -0.16
N ASP A 45 4.90 2.83 -1.48
CA ASP A 45 5.82 2.10 -2.36
C ASP A 45 7.22 2.71 -2.37
N SER A 46 7.32 4.04 -2.44
CA SER A 46 8.60 4.74 -2.43
C SER A 46 9.35 4.49 -1.11
N GLN A 47 8.65 4.60 0.02
CA GLN A 47 9.21 4.35 1.35
C GLN A 47 9.60 2.88 1.55
N TYR A 48 8.78 1.95 1.04
CA TYR A 48 9.10 0.53 1.05
C TYR A 48 10.35 0.24 0.22
N THR A 49 10.44 0.81 -0.98
CA THR A 49 11.57 0.61 -1.89
C THR A 49 12.86 1.15 -1.26
N GLU A 50 12.83 2.39 -0.74
CA GLU A 50 13.97 2.98 -0.02
C GLU A 50 14.37 2.14 1.20
N GLY A 51 13.40 1.68 2.00
CA GLY A 51 13.66 0.84 3.17
C GLY A 51 14.18 -0.56 2.82
N ALA A 52 13.70 -1.15 1.73
CA ALA A 52 14.14 -2.46 1.24
C ALA A 52 15.57 -2.43 0.71
N PHE A 53 15.96 -1.36 0.02
CA PHE A 53 17.36 -1.14 -0.41
C PHE A 53 18.31 -1.02 0.79
N ASP A 54 17.88 -0.36 1.86
CA ASP A 54 18.68 -0.16 3.07
C ASP A 54 18.73 -1.40 3.99
N ALA A 55 17.71 -2.27 3.96
CA ALA A 55 17.57 -3.40 4.90
C ALA A 55 18.53 -4.58 4.64
N GLY A 56 19.03 -4.75 3.42
CA GLY A 56 19.84 -5.92 3.03
C GLY A 56 19.11 -7.27 3.20
N HIS A 57 19.81 -8.39 2.99
CA HIS A 57 19.25 -9.75 3.00
C HIS A 57 18.62 -10.23 4.33
N TYR A 58 18.68 -9.44 5.40
CA TYR A 58 18.27 -9.89 6.73
C TYR A 58 16.76 -9.84 7.00
N GLU A 59 15.97 -9.14 6.17
CA GLU A 59 14.52 -8.95 6.39
C GLU A 59 13.64 -9.47 5.23
N GLU A 60 14.13 -10.44 4.44
CA GLU A 60 13.44 -10.95 3.23
C GLU A 60 12.00 -11.41 3.49
N GLU A 61 11.71 -12.07 4.62
CA GLU A 61 10.35 -12.57 4.91
C GLU A 61 9.35 -11.44 5.18
N GLY A 62 9.73 -10.44 5.99
CA GLY A 62 8.86 -9.29 6.29
C GLY A 62 8.68 -8.39 5.07
N LEU A 63 9.73 -8.21 4.29
CA LEU A 63 9.69 -7.47 3.03
C LEU A 63 8.79 -8.17 2.01
N ALA A 64 8.85 -9.50 1.89
CA ALA A 64 7.99 -10.27 1.01
C ALA A 64 6.51 -10.13 1.39
N GLN A 65 6.17 -10.21 2.68
CA GLN A 65 4.80 -10.04 3.14
C GLN A 65 4.25 -8.65 2.79
N VAL A 66 5.01 -7.58 3.04
CA VAL A 66 4.59 -6.22 2.72
C VAL A 66 4.46 -6.01 1.21
N SER A 67 5.34 -6.63 0.41
CA SER A 67 5.26 -6.59 -1.06
C SER A 67 3.97 -7.23 -1.59
N ASP A 68 3.63 -8.43 -1.11
CA ASP A 68 2.40 -9.13 -1.48
C ASP A 68 1.14 -8.32 -1.13
N GLU A 69 1.17 -7.62 0.01
CA GLU A 69 0.07 -6.76 0.42
C GLU A 69 -0.01 -5.48 -0.43
N LEU A 70 1.12 -4.87 -0.77
CA LEU A 70 1.17 -3.71 -1.68
C LEU A 70 0.55 -4.05 -3.03
N GLU A 71 0.93 -5.20 -3.60
CA GLU A 71 0.38 -5.64 -4.88
C GLU A 71 -1.14 -5.88 -4.80
N LYS A 72 -1.64 -6.48 -3.72
CA LYS A 72 -3.08 -6.69 -3.52
C LYS A 72 -3.85 -5.37 -3.47
N VAL A 73 -3.31 -4.36 -2.78
CA VAL A 73 -3.94 -3.03 -2.71
C VAL A 73 -3.91 -2.34 -4.07
N HIS A 74 -2.78 -2.38 -4.78
CA HIS A 74 -2.66 -1.87 -6.16
C HIS A 74 -3.72 -2.46 -7.09
N ARG A 75 -3.81 -3.79 -7.12
CA ARG A 75 -4.80 -4.51 -7.95
C ARG A 75 -6.24 -4.17 -7.55
N THR A 76 -6.48 -3.85 -6.29
CA THR A 76 -7.82 -3.48 -5.81
C THR A 76 -8.18 -2.07 -6.26
N LEU A 77 -7.31 -1.09 -6.05
CA LEU A 77 -7.52 0.29 -6.50
C LEU A 77 -7.65 0.38 -8.03
N HIS A 78 -6.80 -0.34 -8.77
CA HIS A 78 -6.88 -0.40 -10.22
C HIS A 78 -8.23 -0.97 -10.70
N ARG A 79 -8.74 -2.03 -10.05
CA ARG A 79 -10.07 -2.58 -10.35
C ARG A 79 -11.22 -1.64 -10.00
N LEU A 80 -11.06 -0.80 -8.96
CA LEU A 80 -12.07 0.19 -8.61
C LEU A 80 -12.09 1.34 -9.62
N LEU A 81 -10.93 1.83 -10.06
CA LEU A 81 -10.83 2.87 -11.08
C LEU A 81 -11.42 2.41 -12.42
N ALA A 82 -11.05 1.20 -12.86
CA ALA A 82 -11.55 0.60 -14.11
C ALA A 82 -13.05 0.27 -14.11
N ARG A 83 -13.75 0.41 -12.97
CA ARG A 83 -15.22 0.30 -12.89
C ARG A 83 -15.92 1.64 -13.03
N ILE A 84 -15.19 2.74 -12.89
CA ILE A 84 -15.70 4.11 -13.02
C ILE A 84 -15.47 4.64 -14.44
N GLU A 85 -14.34 4.30 -15.05
CA GLU A 85 -14.03 4.55 -16.48
C GLU A 85 -14.86 3.68 -17.42
#